data_AF-A0A4Q5WXF2-F1
#
_entry.id   AF-A0A4Q5WXF2-F1
#
_cell.length_a   1.000
_cell.length_b   1.000
_cell.length_c   1.000
_cell.angle_alpha   90.00
_cell.angle_beta   90.00
_cell.angle_gamma   90.00
#
_symmetry.space_group_name_H-M   'P 1'
#
loop_
_entity.id
_entity.type
_entity.pdbx_description
1 polymer ?
#
loop_
_entity_poly.entity_id
_entity_poly.type
_entity_poly.pdbx_seq_one_letter_code
_entity_poly.pdbx_strand_id
1 'polypeptide(L)'
;MDGAYVGEIRMFAGNYAPQGWALCDGSQLAINANAALFSILGVQYGGNGTSTFGLPDLRGRVPLGMGNAPGLTPRNVGNVLGEEAVTLLTSQIPAHVHPMGAATVNVTPGSGGGTAELYAYAGNADTEVATAGSALASVNSGGRGASVYPTFSASGAPDTKLNAATIQNVQAALPQVTVALPNTTGISGASLPHDNMPPALCINFIICLSGIYPSRQ
;
A
#
# COMPACT_ATOMS: atom_id res chain seq x y z
N MET A 1 -46.67 33.56 -12.00
CA MET A 1 -45.25 33.16 -12.16
C MET A 1 -44.48 34.41 -12.50
N ASP A 2 -44.37 35.36 -11.57
CA ASP A 2 -43.83 36.68 -11.88
C ASP A 2 -42.32 36.70 -11.56
N GLY A 3 -41.47 36.84 -12.59
CA GLY A 3 -40.04 37.08 -12.44
C GLY A 3 -39.05 35.93 -12.70
N ALA A 4 -39.47 34.68 -12.99
CA ALA A 4 -38.53 33.61 -13.33
C ALA A 4 -38.17 33.61 -14.83
N TYR A 5 -36.91 33.35 -15.17
CA TYR A 5 -36.49 33.21 -16.57
C TYR A 5 -36.73 31.79 -17.09
N VAL A 6 -37.09 31.65 -18.37
CA VAL A 6 -37.15 30.33 -19.02
C VAL A 6 -35.76 29.69 -18.97
N GLY A 7 -35.69 28.41 -18.57
CA GLY A 7 -34.43 27.69 -18.40
C GLY A 7 -33.70 27.93 -17.08
N GLU A 8 -34.25 28.77 -16.20
CA GLU A 8 -33.72 28.95 -14.85
C GLU A 8 -33.86 27.67 -14.02
N ILE A 9 -32.77 27.27 -13.35
CA ILE A 9 -32.74 26.11 -12.46
C ILE A 9 -32.72 26.58 -11.01
N ARG A 10 -33.56 25.99 -10.16
CA ARG A 10 -33.61 26.25 -8.72
C ARG A 10 -33.55 24.97 -7.92
N MET A 11 -32.94 25.06 -6.73
CA MET A 11 -33.08 24.04 -5.70
C MET A 11 -34.50 24.08 -5.14
N PHE A 12 -35.09 22.90 -4.97
CA PHE A 12 -36.48 22.73 -4.56
C PHE A 12 -36.60 21.56 -3.58
N ALA A 13 -37.22 21.81 -2.43
CA ALA A 13 -37.34 20.81 -1.37
C ALA A 13 -38.50 19.82 -1.60
N GLY A 14 -39.46 20.12 -2.48
CA GLY A 14 -40.60 19.24 -2.77
C GLY A 14 -40.25 18.13 -3.75
N ASN A 15 -41.07 17.08 -3.79
CA ASN A 15 -40.88 15.87 -4.61
C ASN A 15 -41.65 15.87 -5.94
N TYR A 16 -42.29 16.98 -6.31
CA TYR A 16 -43.02 17.15 -7.57
C TYR A 16 -42.67 18.50 -8.21
N ALA A 17 -42.76 18.61 -9.53
CA ALA A 17 -42.59 19.89 -10.19
C ALA A 17 -43.88 20.74 -10.07
N PRO A 18 -43.81 21.99 -9.58
CA PRO A 18 -44.94 22.93 -9.65
C PRO A 18 -45.34 23.21 -11.10
N GLN A 19 -46.57 23.74 -11.31
CA GLN A 19 -47.02 24.13 -12.65
C GLN A 19 -46.03 25.09 -13.32
N GLY A 20 -45.71 24.86 -14.59
CA GLY A 20 -44.73 25.69 -15.32
C GLY A 20 -43.27 25.35 -15.02
N TRP A 21 -43.00 24.33 -14.21
CA TRP A 21 -41.67 23.79 -13.94
C TRP A 21 -41.62 22.31 -14.31
N ALA A 22 -40.41 21.79 -14.51
CA ALA A 22 -40.13 20.36 -14.60
C ALA A 22 -39.00 19.98 -13.63
N LEU A 23 -38.91 18.71 -13.25
CA LEU A 23 -37.76 18.18 -12.52
C LEU A 23 -36.55 18.07 -13.46
N CYS A 24 -35.35 18.29 -12.95
CA CYS A 24 -34.10 18.03 -13.65
C CYS A 24 -33.74 16.53 -13.55
N ASP A 25 -34.52 15.68 -14.21
CA ASP A 25 -34.44 14.21 -14.15
C ASP A 25 -34.02 13.55 -15.47
N GLY A 26 -33.60 14.34 -16.47
CA GLY A 26 -33.24 13.83 -17.79
C GLY A 26 -34.41 13.55 -18.73
N SER A 27 -35.65 13.89 -18.35
CA SER A 27 -36.82 13.70 -19.20
C SER A 27 -36.70 14.43 -20.55
N GLN A 28 -37.27 13.82 -21.60
CA GLN A 28 -37.37 14.43 -22.92
C GLN A 28 -38.69 15.16 -23.08
N LEU A 29 -38.64 16.40 -23.55
CA LEU A 29 -39.80 17.23 -23.83
C LEU A 29 -39.96 17.47 -25.33
N ALA A 30 -41.20 17.64 -25.76
CA ALA A 30 -41.51 17.97 -27.14
C ALA A 30 -41.15 19.44 -27.45
N ILE A 31 -40.46 19.67 -28.56
CA ILE A 31 -40.01 21.00 -29.01
C ILE A 31 -41.21 21.90 -29.33
N ASN A 32 -42.25 21.35 -29.95
CA ASN A 32 -43.45 22.08 -30.35
C ASN A 32 -44.19 22.74 -29.16
N ALA A 33 -44.17 22.11 -27.99
CA ALA A 33 -44.80 22.61 -26.78
C ALA A 33 -43.88 23.52 -25.94
N ASN A 34 -42.56 23.46 -26.14
CA ASN A 34 -41.55 24.13 -25.30
C ASN A 34 -40.49 24.87 -26.13
N ALA A 35 -40.91 25.53 -27.22
CA ALA A 35 -40.00 26.16 -28.17
C ALA A 35 -39.06 27.19 -27.53
N ALA A 36 -39.55 27.96 -26.55
CA ALA A 36 -38.76 28.95 -25.82
C ALA A 36 -37.66 28.31 -24.95
N LEU A 37 -37.91 27.14 -24.38
CA LEU A 37 -36.91 26.43 -23.59
C LEU A 37 -35.88 25.74 -24.50
N PHE A 38 -36.35 25.16 -25.61
CA PHE A 38 -35.49 24.52 -26.61
C PHE A 38 -34.48 25.51 -27.24
N SER A 39 -34.87 26.76 -27.51
CA SER A 39 -33.95 27.75 -28.07
C SER A 39 -32.80 28.14 -27.13
N ILE A 40 -32.92 27.82 -25.84
CA ILE A 40 -31.89 28.06 -24.82
C ILE A 40 -31.02 26.81 -24.63
N LEU A 41 -31.64 25.65 -24.37
CA LEU A 41 -30.92 24.41 -24.05
C LEU A 41 -30.37 23.68 -25.28
N GLY A 42 -31.08 23.77 -26.42
CA GLY A 42 -30.83 22.91 -27.58
C GLY A 42 -30.92 21.43 -27.21
N VAL A 43 -29.99 20.63 -27.74
CA VAL A 43 -29.89 19.17 -27.49
C VAL A 43 -28.76 18.80 -26.51
N GLN A 44 -28.25 19.76 -25.73
CA GLN A 44 -27.09 19.57 -24.87
C GLN A 44 -27.29 18.47 -23.80
N TYR A 45 -28.55 18.19 -23.47
CA TYR A 45 -28.94 17.16 -22.51
C TYR A 45 -29.72 16.00 -23.15
N GLY A 46 -29.65 15.87 -24.49
CA GLY A 46 -30.28 14.78 -25.25
C GLY A 46 -31.46 15.21 -26.11
N GLY A 47 -32.23 14.22 -26.58
CA GLY A 47 -33.28 14.38 -27.59
C GLY A 47 -32.75 14.36 -29.03
N ASN A 48 -33.65 14.43 -30.00
CA ASN A 48 -33.30 14.31 -31.42
C ASN A 48 -33.16 15.67 -32.14
N GLY A 49 -33.39 16.79 -31.45
CA GLY A 49 -33.22 18.14 -31.97
C GLY A 49 -34.23 18.56 -33.04
N THR A 50 -35.19 17.71 -33.36
CA THR A 50 -36.20 17.94 -34.40
C THR A 50 -37.62 17.89 -33.84
N SER A 51 -37.93 16.89 -33.02
CA SER A 51 -39.20 16.77 -32.30
C SER A 51 -39.04 16.81 -30.78
N THR A 52 -37.89 16.39 -30.23
CA THR A 52 -37.63 16.37 -28.78
C THR A 52 -36.27 16.94 -28.41
N PHE A 53 -36.17 17.39 -27.15
CA PHE A 53 -34.94 17.77 -26.48
C PHE A 53 -34.95 17.26 -25.03
N GLY A 54 -33.78 17.05 -24.44
CA GLY A 54 -33.63 16.58 -23.06
C GLY A 54 -33.50 17.72 -22.04
N LEU A 55 -33.98 17.47 -20.83
CA LEU A 55 -33.67 18.28 -19.65
C LEU A 55 -32.37 17.80 -18.98
N PRO A 56 -31.70 18.64 -18.17
CA PRO A 56 -30.58 18.18 -17.35
C PRO A 56 -31.00 17.02 -16.42
N ASP A 57 -30.12 16.04 -16.21
CA ASP A 57 -30.29 15.00 -15.20
C ASP A 57 -29.35 15.27 -14.02
N LEU A 58 -29.89 15.83 -12.93
CA LEU A 58 -29.12 16.18 -11.73
C LEU A 58 -29.24 15.14 -10.61
N ARG A 59 -29.85 13.98 -10.87
CA ARG A 59 -29.92 12.90 -9.88
C ARG A 59 -28.52 12.31 -9.67
N GLY A 60 -28.07 12.26 -8.40
CA GLY A 60 -26.73 11.81 -8.04
C GLY A 60 -25.60 12.76 -8.47
N ARG A 61 -25.92 13.97 -8.94
CA ARG A 61 -24.93 14.91 -9.50
C ARG A 61 -24.97 16.25 -8.80
N VAL A 62 -23.79 16.85 -8.60
CA VAL A 62 -23.66 18.22 -8.10
C VAL A 62 -23.49 19.16 -9.29
N PRO A 63 -24.32 20.23 -9.41
CA PRO A 63 -24.12 21.23 -10.45
C PRO A 63 -22.74 21.90 -10.34
N LEU A 64 -22.03 22.00 -11.46
CA LEU A 64 -20.73 22.65 -11.56
C LEU A 64 -20.80 23.79 -12.58
N GLY A 65 -20.15 24.91 -12.28
CA GLY A 65 -20.04 26.04 -13.21
C GLY A 65 -19.28 25.64 -14.49
N MET A 66 -19.83 26.02 -15.64
CA MET A 66 -19.13 25.91 -16.93
C MET A 66 -18.00 26.93 -17.02
N GLY A 67 -16.99 26.65 -17.83
CA GLY A 67 -15.97 27.62 -18.18
C GLY A 67 -14.56 27.06 -18.29
N ASN A 68 -13.67 27.92 -18.78
CA ASN A 68 -12.25 27.66 -18.95
C ASN A 68 -11.49 28.79 -18.26
N ALA A 69 -10.62 28.47 -17.31
CA ALA A 69 -9.73 29.43 -16.67
C ALA A 69 -8.31 28.86 -16.62
N PRO A 70 -7.26 29.70 -16.57
CA PRO A 70 -5.89 29.24 -16.43
C PRO A 70 -5.74 28.30 -15.23
N GLY A 71 -5.16 27.12 -15.44
CA GLY A 71 -4.99 26.11 -14.40
C GLY A 71 -6.24 25.26 -14.09
N LEU A 72 -7.37 25.51 -14.76
CA LEU A 72 -8.55 24.66 -14.68
C LEU A 72 -8.72 23.81 -15.95
N THR A 73 -9.20 22.59 -15.77
CA THR A 73 -9.69 21.77 -16.87
C THR A 73 -10.92 22.43 -17.50
N PRO A 74 -10.97 22.58 -18.84
CA PRO A 74 -12.15 23.09 -19.54
C PRO A 74 -13.43 22.32 -19.20
N ARG A 75 -14.54 23.02 -18.92
CA ARG A 75 -15.85 22.44 -18.60
C ARG A 75 -16.93 23.00 -19.52
N ASN A 76 -17.46 22.17 -20.42
CA ASN A 76 -18.59 22.55 -21.27
C ASN A 76 -19.91 22.16 -20.62
N VAL A 77 -20.98 22.88 -20.98
CA VAL A 77 -22.34 22.54 -20.53
C VAL A 77 -22.72 21.14 -20.99
N GLY A 78 -23.37 20.38 -20.10
CA GLY A 78 -23.80 19.00 -20.38
C GLY A 78 -22.71 17.94 -20.16
N ASN A 79 -21.46 18.32 -19.87
CA ASN A 79 -20.45 17.34 -19.47
C ASN A 79 -20.81 16.69 -18.12
N VAL A 80 -20.84 15.36 -18.09
CA VAL A 80 -20.94 14.57 -16.86
C VAL A 80 -19.52 14.19 -16.43
N LEU A 81 -19.20 14.47 -15.17
CA LEU A 81 -17.84 14.40 -14.64
C LEU A 81 -17.87 13.89 -13.20
N GLY A 82 -16.74 13.35 -12.74
CA GLY A 82 -16.60 12.76 -11.41
C GLY A 82 -16.92 11.26 -11.41
N GLU A 83 -16.53 10.60 -10.32
CA GLU A 83 -16.77 9.18 -10.04
C GLU A 83 -17.29 9.07 -8.61
N GLU A 84 -18.32 8.28 -8.37
CA GLU A 84 -18.89 8.08 -7.03
C GLU A 84 -17.98 7.22 -6.14
N ALA A 85 -17.23 6.29 -6.75
CA ALA A 85 -16.25 5.45 -6.07
C ALA A 85 -14.95 5.40 -6.86
N VAL A 86 -13.81 5.45 -6.16
CA VAL A 86 -12.48 5.33 -6.77
C VAL A 86 -11.75 4.14 -6.13
N THR A 87 -11.32 3.20 -6.96
CA THR A 87 -10.38 2.15 -6.53
C THR A 87 -8.99 2.75 -6.40
N LEU A 88 -8.45 2.77 -5.19
CA LEU A 88 -7.08 3.21 -4.97
C LEU A 88 -6.12 2.12 -5.43
N LEU A 89 -5.39 2.41 -6.49
CA LEU A 89 -4.21 1.65 -6.86
C LEU A 89 -3.06 2.01 -5.91
N THR A 90 -2.11 1.08 -5.76
CA THR A 90 -0.90 1.30 -4.97
C THR A 90 -0.09 2.50 -5.44
N SER A 91 -0.18 2.84 -6.74
CA SER A 91 0.44 4.03 -7.35
C SER A 91 -0.27 5.35 -6.99
N GLN A 92 -1.49 5.30 -6.46
CA GLN A 92 -2.28 6.48 -6.06
C GLN A 92 -2.14 6.77 -4.57
N ILE A 93 -1.41 5.94 -3.81
CA ILE A 93 -1.05 6.19 -2.41
C ILE A 93 0.39 6.72 -2.40
N PRO A 94 0.71 7.78 -1.62
CA PRO A 94 2.08 8.25 -1.48
C PRO A 94 3.02 7.11 -1.08
N ALA A 95 4.17 7.02 -1.75
CA ALA A 95 5.20 6.04 -1.43
C ALA A 95 5.62 6.22 0.04
N HIS A 96 5.37 5.19 0.84
CA HIS A 96 5.75 5.15 2.25
C HIS A 96 6.38 3.81 2.57
N VAL A 97 7.28 3.82 3.55
CA VAL A 97 7.97 2.62 4.05
C VAL A 97 7.81 2.57 5.56
N HIS A 98 7.69 1.35 6.09
CA HIS A 98 7.77 1.12 7.52
C HIS A 98 9.15 0.57 7.83
N PRO A 99 10.12 1.41 8.25
CA PRO A 99 11.45 0.92 8.56
C PRO A 99 11.36 0.00 9.78
N MET A 100 11.76 -1.25 9.60
CA MET A 100 11.99 -2.13 10.73
C MET A 100 13.39 -1.83 11.27
N GLY A 101 13.49 -1.54 12.56
CA GLY A 101 14.79 -1.48 13.23
C GLY A 101 15.46 -2.85 13.16
N ALA A 102 16.78 -2.87 12.95
CA ALA A 102 17.54 -4.12 12.99
C ALA A 102 17.32 -4.81 14.35
N ALA A 103 16.77 -6.03 14.34
CA ALA A 103 16.67 -6.84 15.55
C ALA A 103 18.00 -7.56 15.75
N THR A 104 18.76 -7.17 16.76
CA THR A 104 19.92 -7.95 17.21
C THR A 104 19.40 -9.14 18.02
N VAL A 105 19.39 -10.33 17.42
CA VAL A 105 19.16 -11.57 18.17
C VAL A 105 20.47 -11.94 18.85
N ASN A 106 20.57 -11.67 20.15
CA ASN A 106 21.66 -12.18 20.97
C ASN A 106 21.42 -13.67 21.21
N VAL A 107 22.03 -14.53 20.39
CA VAL A 107 22.09 -15.97 20.68
C VAL A 107 23.11 -16.15 21.79
N THR A 108 22.64 -16.46 23.01
CA THR A 108 23.52 -16.87 24.10
C THR A 108 23.91 -18.33 23.86
N PRO A 109 25.21 -18.69 23.80
CA PRO A 109 25.61 -20.08 23.68
C PRO A 109 25.12 -20.87 24.89
N GLY A 110 24.20 -21.81 24.66
CA GLY A 110 23.62 -22.64 25.73
C GLY A 110 22.36 -23.42 25.36
N SER A 111 21.63 -23.06 24.30
CA SER A 111 20.35 -23.71 23.93
C SER A 111 20.41 -24.67 22.73
N GLY A 112 21.51 -24.69 21.98
CA GLY A 112 21.73 -25.65 20.90
C GLY A 112 23.09 -26.32 21.08
N GLY A 113 23.09 -27.61 21.45
CA GLY A 113 24.28 -28.39 21.76
C GLY A 113 25.24 -28.59 20.58
N GLY A 114 25.98 -27.56 20.21
CA GLY A 114 27.11 -27.66 19.30
C GLY A 114 28.27 -28.33 20.02
N THR A 115 28.69 -29.50 19.55
CA THR A 115 29.91 -30.17 20.02
C THR A 115 31.10 -29.68 19.21
N ALA A 116 32.05 -28.98 19.84
CA ALA A 116 33.34 -28.67 19.23
C ALA A 116 34.30 -29.85 19.47
N GLU A 117 34.88 -30.39 18.40
CA GLU A 117 35.85 -31.48 18.50
C GLU A 117 37.27 -30.91 18.40
N LEU A 118 38.10 -31.16 19.42
CA LEU A 118 39.52 -30.82 19.41
C LEU A 118 40.33 -32.08 19.08
N TYR A 119 41.20 -31.95 18.09
CA TYR A 119 42.10 -33.00 17.66
C TYR A 119 43.52 -32.68 18.14
N ALA A 120 44.22 -33.69 18.68
CA ALA A 120 45.62 -33.56 19.04
C ALA A 120 46.50 -33.69 17.79
N TYR A 121 47.43 -32.75 17.59
CA TYR A 121 48.39 -32.81 16.49
C TYR A 121 49.58 -33.69 16.85
N ALA A 122 50.04 -34.52 15.91
CA ALA A 122 51.13 -35.48 16.10
C ALA A 122 52.53 -34.88 15.95
N GLY A 123 52.63 -33.56 15.75
CA GLY A 123 53.90 -32.83 15.72
C GLY A 123 54.35 -32.42 17.12
N ASN A 124 55.65 -32.44 17.38
CA ASN A 124 56.21 -31.95 18.63
C ASN A 124 55.96 -30.44 18.78
N ALA A 125 55.63 -29.98 19.99
CA ALA A 125 55.68 -28.57 20.34
C ALA A 125 57.11 -28.23 20.74
N ASP A 126 57.88 -27.65 19.83
CA ASP A 126 59.35 -27.51 20.00
C ASP A 126 59.78 -26.31 20.87
N THR A 127 58.88 -25.81 21.73
CA THR A 127 59.22 -24.89 22.83
C THR A 127 58.41 -25.22 24.10
N GLU A 128 59.11 -25.40 25.23
CA GLU A 128 58.54 -25.79 26.54
C GLU A 128 58.04 -24.62 27.40
N VAL A 129 57.88 -23.41 26.84
CA VAL A 129 57.13 -22.32 27.49
C VAL A 129 55.83 -22.16 26.70
N ALA A 130 54.73 -22.69 27.22
CA ALA A 130 53.60 -21.78 27.43
C ALA A 130 53.65 -21.35 28.89
N THR A 131 54.83 -21.09 29.43
CA THR A 131 55.08 -21.08 30.88
C THR A 131 54.76 -22.45 31.51
N ALA A 132 55.20 -22.69 32.75
CA ALA A 132 55.10 -24.00 33.39
C ALA A 132 53.64 -24.51 33.46
N GLY A 133 53.37 -25.74 32.98
CA GLY A 133 52.04 -26.39 32.99
C GLY A 133 51.50 -26.93 31.66
N SER A 134 52.31 -27.03 30.60
CA SER A 134 51.80 -27.38 29.26
C SER A 134 52.50 -28.57 28.60
N ALA A 135 51.78 -29.69 28.51
CA ALA A 135 51.78 -30.66 27.42
C ALA A 135 50.37 -31.29 27.42
N LEU A 136 49.75 -31.56 26.27
CA LEU A 136 48.44 -32.24 26.32
C LEU A 136 48.58 -33.75 26.60
N ALA A 137 49.73 -34.36 26.28
CA ALA A 137 50.38 -35.45 27.04
C ALA A 137 51.71 -35.84 26.37
N SER A 138 52.78 -35.94 27.15
CA SER A 138 53.81 -36.97 26.94
C SER A 138 54.09 -37.64 28.28
N VAL A 139 54.24 -38.97 28.29
CA VAL A 139 54.69 -39.70 29.48
C VAL A 139 56.12 -40.15 29.25
N ASN A 140 57.06 -39.52 29.97
CA ASN A 140 58.41 -40.03 30.11
C ASN A 140 58.37 -41.23 31.07
N SER A 141 58.30 -42.44 30.51
CA SER A 141 58.30 -43.69 31.26
C SER A 141 59.71 -44.07 31.68
N GLY A 142 60.28 -43.34 32.65
CA GLY A 142 61.56 -43.65 33.30
C GLY A 142 61.53 -45.01 34.01
N GLY A 143 61.52 -46.09 33.25
CA GLY A 143 61.48 -47.48 33.73
C GLY A 143 60.15 -47.94 34.34
N ARG A 144 59.09 -47.12 34.35
CA ARG A 144 57.75 -47.51 34.83
C ARG A 144 56.77 -47.50 33.66
N GLY A 145 56.34 -48.69 33.26
CA GLY A 145 55.50 -48.92 32.08
C GLY A 145 54.18 -48.15 32.12
N ALA A 146 54.11 -47.09 31.31
CA ALA A 146 52.85 -46.54 30.84
C ALA A 146 52.54 -47.22 29.49
N SER A 147 51.50 -48.05 29.44
CA SER A 147 51.04 -48.63 28.18
C SER A 147 50.56 -47.51 27.25
N VAL A 148 51.38 -47.22 26.24
CA VAL A 148 51.05 -46.32 25.15
C VAL A 148 49.90 -46.95 24.36
N TYR A 149 48.73 -46.32 24.37
CA TYR A 149 47.64 -46.70 23.47
C TYR A 149 48.02 -46.31 22.03
N PRO A 150 47.87 -47.20 21.04
CA PRO A 150 48.56 -47.09 19.77
C PRO A 150 47.73 -46.33 18.73
N THR A 151 47.54 -45.02 18.83
CA THR A 151 47.10 -44.22 17.67
C THR A 151 47.51 -42.76 17.82
N PHE A 152 48.72 -42.42 17.35
CA PHE A 152 48.96 -41.09 16.81
C PHE A 152 49.51 -41.34 15.41
N SER A 153 48.65 -41.35 14.40
CA SER A 153 49.10 -41.59 13.03
C SER A 153 50.02 -40.46 12.60
N ALA A 154 51.22 -40.78 12.13
CA ALA A 154 52.19 -39.82 11.58
C ALA A 154 51.78 -39.27 10.20
N SER A 155 50.51 -39.41 9.81
CA SER A 155 49.95 -38.68 8.68
C SER A 155 49.72 -37.25 9.12
N GLY A 156 50.30 -36.25 8.45
CA GLY A 156 50.26 -34.83 8.83
C GLY A 156 48.88 -34.15 8.96
N ALA A 157 47.79 -34.88 9.13
CA ALA A 157 46.50 -34.40 9.59
C ALA A 157 46.15 -35.05 10.94
N PRO A 158 45.77 -34.27 11.97
CA PRO A 158 45.44 -34.81 13.29
C PRO A 158 44.12 -35.62 13.20
N ASP A 159 44.16 -36.89 13.60
CA ASP A 159 43.03 -37.82 13.45
C ASP A 159 42.43 -38.30 14.79
N THR A 160 43.07 -37.97 15.91
CA THR A 160 42.70 -38.48 17.24
C THR A 160 41.97 -37.41 18.06
N LYS A 161 40.69 -37.68 18.36
CA LYS A 161 39.85 -36.82 19.20
C LYS A 161 40.27 -36.88 20.67
N LEU A 162 40.40 -35.73 21.31
CA LEU A 162 40.62 -35.67 22.76
C LEU A 162 39.33 -36.01 23.53
N ASN A 163 39.47 -36.62 24.71
CA ASN A 163 38.32 -36.98 25.54
C ASN A 163 37.66 -35.72 26.12
N ALA A 164 36.36 -35.54 25.85
CA ALA A 164 35.58 -34.40 26.34
C ALA A 164 35.60 -34.23 27.87
N ALA A 165 35.71 -35.31 28.65
CA ALA A 165 35.79 -35.26 30.12
C ALA A 165 37.12 -34.67 30.63
N THR A 166 38.16 -34.63 29.79
CA THR A 166 39.48 -34.11 30.14
C THR A 166 39.67 -32.65 29.73
N ILE A 167 38.70 -32.06 29.03
CA ILE A 167 38.77 -30.69 28.55
C ILE A 167 37.69 -29.87 29.27
N GLN A 168 38.11 -29.00 30.18
CA GLN A 168 37.21 -28.08 30.88
C GLN A 168 37.18 -26.70 30.20
N ASN A 169 36.01 -26.05 30.21
CA ASN A 169 35.79 -24.68 29.72
C ASN A 169 36.13 -24.42 28.24
N VAL A 170 35.75 -25.33 27.33
CA VAL A 170 35.82 -25.07 25.89
C VAL A 170 34.83 -23.97 25.52
N GLN A 171 35.33 -22.75 25.35
CA GLN A 171 34.53 -21.59 24.96
C GLN A 171 34.65 -21.39 23.45
N ALA A 172 33.88 -22.14 22.67
CA ALA A 172 33.81 -21.93 21.22
C ALA A 172 33.03 -20.63 20.95
N ALA A 173 33.73 -19.59 20.49
CA ALA A 173 33.08 -18.41 19.92
C ALA A 173 32.49 -18.82 18.57
N LEU A 174 31.17 -19.01 18.52
CA LEU A 174 30.50 -19.12 17.22
C LEU A 174 30.51 -17.74 16.54
N PRO A 175 30.69 -17.68 15.21
CA PRO A 175 30.54 -16.42 14.50
C PRO A 175 29.13 -15.88 14.73
N GLN A 176 29.03 -14.57 15.00
CA GLN A 176 27.76 -13.88 15.12
C GLN A 176 26.91 -14.16 13.88
N VAL A 177 25.79 -14.87 14.05
CA VAL A 177 24.86 -15.12 12.95
C VAL A 177 24.00 -13.86 12.78
N THR A 178 24.32 -13.05 11.78
CA THR A 178 23.48 -11.93 11.38
C THR A 178 22.29 -12.46 10.60
N VAL A 179 21.12 -12.50 11.23
CA VAL A 179 19.85 -12.78 10.54
C VAL A 179 19.43 -11.51 9.82
N ALA A 180 19.50 -11.49 8.49
CA ALA A 180 18.96 -10.40 7.70
C ALA A 180 17.42 -10.44 7.74
N LEU A 181 16.81 -9.61 8.59
CA LEU A 181 15.39 -9.33 8.47
C LEU A 181 15.17 -8.32 7.33
N PRO A 182 14.07 -8.42 6.58
CA PRO A 182 13.73 -7.41 5.58
C PRO A 182 13.64 -6.03 6.24
N ASN A 183 14.31 -5.05 5.63
CA ASN A 183 14.50 -3.70 6.20
C ASN A 183 13.20 -2.87 6.24
N THR A 184 12.16 -3.34 5.55
CA THR A 184 10.83 -2.76 5.50
C THR A 184 9.79 -3.88 5.38
N THR A 185 8.61 -3.71 5.99
CA THR A 185 7.46 -4.53 5.60
C THR A 185 7.06 -4.16 4.17
N GLY A 186 6.66 -5.15 3.36
CA GLY A 186 6.20 -4.89 1.98
C GLY A 186 5.03 -3.91 1.92
N ILE A 187 4.74 -3.40 0.73
CA ILE A 187 3.61 -2.49 0.53
C ILE A 187 2.33 -3.23 0.91
N SER A 188 1.59 -2.69 1.88
CA SER A 188 0.33 -3.25 2.36
C SER A 188 -0.84 -2.37 1.90
N GLY A 189 -1.84 -2.99 1.30
CA GLY A 189 -3.02 -2.33 0.77
C GLY A 189 -3.77 -3.29 -0.15
N ALA A 190 -5.03 -3.57 0.15
CA ALA A 190 -5.82 -4.57 -0.57
C ALA A 190 -6.36 -4.08 -1.93
N SER A 191 -5.89 -2.92 -2.42
CA SER A 191 -6.41 -2.23 -3.61
C SER A 191 -7.94 -2.17 -3.63
N LEU A 192 -8.54 -1.92 -2.46
CA LEU A 192 -9.99 -1.90 -2.31
C LEU A 192 -10.54 -0.54 -2.76
N PRO A 193 -11.74 -0.52 -3.35
CA PRO A 193 -12.50 0.71 -3.53
C PRO A 193 -12.69 1.44 -2.21
N HIS A 194 -12.56 2.76 -2.25
CA HIS A 194 -13.02 3.63 -1.18
C HIS A 194 -14.09 4.56 -1.73
N ASP A 195 -15.06 4.85 -0.88
CA ASP A 195 -16.07 5.86 -1.16
C ASP A 195 -15.39 7.23 -1.15
N ASN A 196 -15.63 8.00 -2.21
CA ASN A 196 -15.08 9.35 -2.37
C ASN A 196 -16.20 10.42 -2.29
N MET A 197 -17.41 10.01 -1.92
CA MET A 197 -18.54 10.92 -1.78
C MET A 197 -18.50 11.64 -0.42
N PRO A 198 -18.45 12.99 -0.39
CA PRO A 198 -18.63 13.72 0.86
C PRO A 198 -20.07 13.57 1.39
N PRO A 199 -20.31 13.78 2.70
CA PRO A 199 -21.66 13.77 3.25
C PRO A 199 -22.56 14.75 2.50
N ALA A 200 -23.68 14.27 1.97
CA ALA A 200 -24.62 15.06 1.18
C ALA A 200 -26.07 14.81 1.60
N LEU A 201 -26.90 15.84 1.46
CA LEU A 201 -28.35 15.74 1.58
C LEU A 201 -28.96 16.04 0.21
N CYS A 202 -29.70 15.07 -0.34
CA CYS A 202 -30.32 15.22 -1.65
C CYS A 202 -31.56 16.13 -1.56
N ILE A 203 -31.60 17.14 -2.42
CA ILE A 203 -32.78 17.96 -2.70
C ILE A 203 -33.02 17.99 -4.21
N ASN A 204 -34.25 18.28 -4.62
CA ASN A 204 -34.59 18.31 -6.03
C ASN A 204 -34.11 19.59 -6.70
N PHE A 205 -33.93 19.50 -8.01
CA PHE A 205 -33.73 20.65 -8.88
C PHE A 205 -34.91 20.72 -9.84
N ILE A 206 -35.44 21.93 -10.01
CA ILE A 206 -36.51 22.21 -10.96
C ILE A 206 -36.04 23.25 -11.98
N ILE A 207 -36.52 23.11 -13.22
CA ILE A 207 -36.25 24.02 -14.33
C ILE A 207 -37.54 24.69 -14.81
N CYS A 208 -37.47 26.00 -15.04
CA CYS A 208 -38.61 26.81 -15.49
C CYS A 208 -38.92 26.53 -16.97
N LEU A 209 -40.13 26.04 -17.25
CA LEU A 209 -40.63 25.78 -18.61
C LEU A 209 -41.29 27.02 -19.24
N SER A 210 -41.87 27.88 -18.41
CA SER A 210 -42.65 29.06 -18.85
C SER A 210 -42.38 30.24 -17.93
N GLY A 211 -41.81 31.31 -18.49
CA GLY A 211 -41.37 32.49 -17.76
C GLY A 211 -40.89 33.59 -18.72
N ILE A 212 -40.11 34.53 -18.21
CA ILE A 212 -39.52 35.62 -19.00
C ILE A 212 -38.44 35.02 -19.91
N TYR A 213 -38.49 35.30 -21.21
CA TYR A 213 -37.45 34.85 -22.12
C TYR A 213 -36.18 35.70 -21.92
N PRO A 214 -35.01 35.08 -21.64
CA PRO A 214 -33.76 35.84 -21.50
C PRO A 214 -33.27 36.31 -22.88
N SER A 215 -33.38 37.61 -23.14
CA SER A 215 -32.80 38.23 -24.34
C SER A 215 -31.28 38.25 -24.23
N ARG A 216 -30.58 37.79 -25.26
CA ARG A 216 -29.12 37.92 -25.37
C ARG A 216 -28.77 39.39 -25.57
N GLN A 217 -27.82 39.92 -24.80
CA GLN A 217 -27.20 41.23 -25.06
C GLN A 217 -26.14 41.11 -26.14
#